data_AF-A0A1E5IS77-F1
#
_entry.id   AF-A0A1E5IS77-F1
#
_cell.length_a   1.000
_cell.length_b   1.000
_cell.length_c   1.000
_cell.angle_alpha   90.00
_cell.angle_beta   90.00
_cell.angle_gamma   90.00
#
_symmetry.space_group_name_H-M   'P 1'
#
loop_
_entity.id
_entity.type
_entity.pdbx_description
1 polymer ?
#
loop_
_entity_poly.entity_id
_entity_poly.type
_entity_poly.pdbx_seq_one_letter_code
_entity_poly.pdbx_strand_id
1 'polypeptide(L)'
;MERQQQADSELMHVYGKIIAIVLMLLILAILGFKFFASVEKVSANGLKVEHSRLLNVLAMVRSQWLTQGRPPQLRLDWSTSLLSDNDHQGVISMSQEGWPIVVGADIVGCKELWWQLLGSRVEAAQITTEISRERNVCSYIAKNGDRLSYQLTSGRVIFLTKE
;
A
#
# COMPACT_ATOMS: atom_id res chain seq x y z
N MET A 1 24.57 -60.29 -28.21
CA MET A 1 23.22 -60.05 -27.64
C MET A 1 23.25 -59.18 -26.37
N GLU A 2 24.40 -58.93 -25.72
CA GLU A 2 24.47 -58.12 -24.49
C GLU A 2 24.27 -56.60 -24.66
N ARG A 3 24.65 -56.02 -25.81
CA ARG A 3 24.51 -54.57 -26.05
C ARG A 3 23.07 -54.07 -26.11
N GLN A 4 22.11 -54.97 -26.38
CA GLN A 4 20.69 -54.62 -26.51
C GLN A 4 20.02 -54.50 -25.14
N GLN A 5 20.44 -55.28 -24.15
CA GLN A 5 19.96 -55.17 -22.76
C GLN A 5 20.52 -53.94 -22.02
N GLN A 6 21.76 -53.52 -22.32
CA GLN A 6 22.31 -52.29 -21.76
C GLN A 6 21.63 -51.03 -22.31
N ALA A 7 21.27 -51.02 -23.61
CA ALA A 7 20.52 -49.93 -24.21
C ALA A 7 19.11 -49.79 -23.60
N ASP A 8 18.39 -50.89 -23.36
CA ASP A 8 17.07 -50.86 -22.72
C ASP A 8 17.12 -50.41 -21.25
N SER A 9 18.17 -50.80 -20.51
CA SER A 9 18.37 -50.37 -19.12
C SER A 9 18.68 -48.87 -19.01
N GLU A 10 19.52 -48.33 -19.91
CA GLU A 10 19.78 -46.89 -19.97
C GLU A 10 18.53 -46.10 -20.41
N LEU A 11 17.76 -46.62 -21.37
CA LEU A 11 16.50 -46.02 -21.81
C LEU A 11 15.47 -45.91 -20.67
N MET A 12 15.34 -46.94 -19.83
CA MET A 12 14.44 -46.90 -18.67
C MET A 12 14.86 -45.84 -17.64
N HIS A 13 16.15 -45.70 -17.37
CA HIS A 13 16.66 -44.70 -16.43
C HIS A 13 16.51 -43.26 -16.94
N VAL A 14 16.68 -43.03 -18.24
CA VAL A 14 16.51 -41.71 -18.85
C VAL A 14 15.04 -41.30 -18.85
N TYR A 15 14.11 -42.22 -19.17
CA TYR A 15 12.67 -41.95 -19.10
C TYR A 15 12.23 -41.61 -17.66
N GLY A 16 12.74 -42.34 -16.66
CA GLY A 16 12.44 -42.04 -15.25
C GLY A 16 12.90 -40.63 -14.82
N LYS A 17 14.09 -40.20 -15.27
CA LYS A 17 14.61 -38.85 -15.00
C LYS A 17 13.77 -37.77 -15.69
N ILE A 18 13.34 -37.99 -16.93
CA ILE A 18 12.49 -37.04 -17.67
C ILE A 18 11.15 -36.86 -16.94
N ILE A 19 10.51 -37.96 -16.51
CA ILE A 19 9.24 -37.89 -15.77
C ILE A 19 9.42 -37.13 -14.45
N ALA A 20 10.50 -37.36 -13.71
CA ALA A 20 10.78 -36.67 -12.47
C ALA A 20 10.99 -35.15 -12.68
N ILE A 21 11.71 -34.75 -13.74
CA ILE A 21 11.91 -33.34 -14.10
C ILE A 21 10.58 -32.69 -14.48
N VAL A 22 9.75 -33.36 -15.28
CA VAL A 22 8.44 -32.86 -15.69
C VAL A 22 7.52 -32.68 -14.47
N LEU A 23 7.50 -33.64 -13.56
CA LEU A 23 6.74 -33.54 -12.31
C LEU A 23 7.23 -32.38 -11.44
N MET A 24 8.54 -32.21 -11.31
CA MET A 24 9.11 -31.10 -10.56
C MET A 24 8.75 -29.74 -11.17
N LEU A 25 8.82 -29.61 -12.49
CA LEU A 25 8.41 -28.40 -13.20
C LEU A 25 6.91 -28.12 -13.04
N LEU A 26 6.07 -29.15 -13.08
CA LEU A 26 4.63 -29.03 -12.83
C LEU A 26 4.35 -28.51 -11.42
N ILE A 27 5.03 -29.05 -10.41
CA ILE A 27 4.88 -28.58 -9.02
C ILE A 27 5.30 -27.11 -8.92
N LEU A 28 6.46 -26.74 -9.48
CA LEU A 28 6.93 -25.36 -9.48
C LEU A 28 5.98 -24.42 -10.23
N ALA A 29 5.41 -24.86 -11.35
CA ALA A 29 4.44 -24.08 -12.10
C ALA A 29 3.16 -23.84 -11.28
N ILE A 30 2.59 -24.88 -10.68
CA ILE A 30 1.38 -24.77 -9.84
C ILE A 30 1.64 -23.85 -8.65
N LEU A 31 2.77 -24.01 -7.96
CA LEU A 31 3.14 -23.16 -6.84
C LEU A 31 3.36 -21.71 -7.28
N GLY A 32 4.04 -21.51 -8.41
CA GLY A 32 4.25 -20.19 -9.01
C GLY A 32 2.93 -19.50 -9.30
N PHE A 33 2.05 -20.12 -10.10
CA PHE A 33 0.74 -19.55 -10.45
C PHE A 33 -0.10 -19.24 -9.20
N LYS A 34 -0.14 -20.15 -8.22
CA LYS A 34 -0.89 -19.93 -6.98
C LYS A 34 -0.31 -18.78 -6.14
N PHE A 35 1.01 -18.68 -6.06
CA PHE A 35 1.69 -17.62 -5.32
C PHE A 35 1.46 -16.24 -5.97
N PHE A 36 1.68 -16.11 -7.28
CA PHE A 36 1.46 -14.85 -7.99
C PHE A 36 -0.01 -14.41 -7.95
N ALA A 37 -0.97 -15.34 -8.13
CA ALA A 37 -2.39 -15.03 -8.00
C ALA A 37 -2.79 -14.62 -6.56
N SER A 38 -2.09 -15.12 -5.54
CA SER A 38 -2.31 -14.69 -4.15
C SER A 38 -1.72 -13.32 -3.85
N VAL A 39 -0.57 -12.97 -4.44
CA VAL A 39 0.07 -11.65 -4.25
C VAL A 39 -0.79 -10.53 -4.83
N GLU A 40 -1.44 -10.73 -5.97
CA GLU A 40 -2.36 -9.73 -6.52
C GLU A 40 -3.56 -9.46 -5.59
N LYS A 41 -4.09 -10.49 -4.92
CA LYS A 41 -5.17 -10.37 -3.92
C LYS A 41 -4.73 -9.71 -2.60
N VAL A 42 -3.43 -9.71 -2.27
CA VAL A 42 -2.91 -8.99 -1.09
C VAL A 42 -2.94 -7.47 -1.32
N SER A 43 -2.79 -6.98 -2.55
CA SER A 43 -2.89 -5.53 -2.83
C SER A 43 -4.31 -4.97 -2.62
N ALA A 44 -5.35 -5.76 -2.90
CA ALA A 44 -6.75 -5.38 -2.69
C ALA A 44 -7.10 -5.16 -1.21
N ASN A 45 -6.48 -5.90 -0.29
CA ASN A 45 -6.63 -5.67 1.15
C ASN A 45 -5.75 -4.52 1.66
N GLY A 46 -4.76 -4.07 0.88
CA GLY A 46 -3.83 -3.01 1.25
C GLY A 46 -4.54 -1.68 1.56
N LEU A 47 -5.49 -1.26 0.70
CA LEU A 47 -6.19 0.01 0.90
C LEU A 47 -7.11 -0.01 2.13
N LYS A 48 -7.69 -1.17 2.46
CA LYS A 48 -8.48 -1.35 3.69
C LYS A 48 -7.63 -1.29 4.96
N VAL A 49 -6.41 -1.85 4.90
CA VAL A 49 -5.44 -1.73 5.99
C VAL A 49 -5.02 -0.27 6.17
N GLU A 50 -4.68 0.41 5.08
CA GLU A 50 -4.31 1.84 5.12
C GLU A 50 -5.48 2.72 5.56
N HIS A 51 -6.72 2.38 5.22
CA HIS A 51 -7.91 3.05 5.75
C HIS A 51 -7.96 2.99 7.28
N SER A 52 -7.80 1.80 7.88
CA SER A 52 -7.80 1.66 9.34
C SER A 52 -6.61 2.39 9.97
N ARG A 53 -5.45 2.34 9.32
CA ARG A 53 -4.26 3.04 9.79
C ARG A 53 -4.44 4.55 9.78
N LEU A 54 -5.03 5.08 8.71
CA LEU A 54 -5.33 6.50 8.55
C LEU A 54 -6.29 6.98 9.63
N LEU A 55 -7.36 6.23 9.93
CA LEU A 55 -8.28 6.56 11.03
C LEU A 55 -7.55 6.66 12.38
N ASN A 56 -6.69 5.69 12.67
CA ASN A 56 -5.93 5.66 13.93
C ASN A 56 -4.95 6.83 14.03
N VAL A 57 -4.22 7.11 12.94
CA VAL A 57 -3.29 8.25 12.89
C VAL A 57 -4.06 9.56 13.04
N LEU A 58 -5.17 9.76 12.32
CA LEU A 58 -5.97 10.98 12.43
C LEU A 58 -6.51 11.19 13.85
N ALA A 59 -6.92 10.13 14.53
CA ALA A 59 -7.33 10.20 15.93
C ALA A 59 -6.16 10.64 16.83
N MET A 60 -4.96 10.10 16.61
CA MET A 60 -3.74 10.48 17.33
C MET A 60 -3.35 11.94 17.07
N VAL A 61 -3.31 12.36 15.80
CA VAL A 61 -3.05 13.75 15.38
C VAL A 61 -4.02 14.71 16.08
N ARG A 62 -5.32 14.41 16.02
CA ARG A 62 -6.35 15.27 16.62
C ARG A 62 -6.22 15.34 18.15
N SER A 63 -5.91 14.22 18.79
CA SER A 63 -5.64 14.17 20.23
C SER A 63 -4.46 15.09 20.60
N GLN A 64 -3.34 14.96 19.88
CA GLN A 64 -2.14 15.77 20.10
C GLN A 64 -2.44 17.27 19.87
N TRP A 65 -3.19 17.61 18.83
CA TRP A 65 -3.64 18.97 18.55
C TRP A 65 -4.49 19.56 19.68
N LEU A 66 -5.41 18.78 20.26
CA LEU A 66 -6.21 19.20 21.40
C LEU A 66 -5.35 19.42 22.65
N THR A 67 -4.39 18.53 22.92
CA THR A 67 -3.50 18.62 24.08
C THR A 67 -2.53 19.80 23.97
N GLN A 68 -2.09 20.16 22.77
CA GLN A 68 -1.14 21.27 22.53
C GLN A 68 -1.80 22.65 22.40
N GLY A 69 -3.10 22.77 22.66
CA GLY A 69 -3.79 24.06 22.62
C GLY A 69 -4.16 24.54 21.21
N ARG A 70 -4.39 23.60 20.28
CA ARG A 70 -4.92 23.85 18.93
C ARG A 70 -4.00 24.69 18.03
N PRO A 71 -2.71 24.33 17.90
CA PRO A 71 -1.80 25.11 17.07
C PRO A 71 -2.17 25.00 15.57
N PRO A 72 -1.89 26.03 14.76
CA PRO A 72 -2.13 26.00 13.31
C PRO A 72 -1.17 25.05 12.58
N GLN A 73 -0.03 24.73 13.20
CA GLN A 73 0.94 23.75 12.71
C GLN A 73 1.25 22.79 13.85
N LEU A 74 1.24 21.49 13.55
CA LEU A 74 1.50 20.45 14.52
C LEU A 74 2.75 19.66 14.11
N ARG A 75 3.68 19.47 15.05
CA ARG A 75 4.81 18.56 14.86
C ARG A 75 4.38 17.15 15.24
N LEU A 76 4.41 16.22 14.28
CA LEU A 76 4.03 14.83 14.50
C LEU A 76 5.16 14.08 15.20
N ASP A 77 4.95 13.65 16.43
CA ASP A 77 6.02 13.08 17.27
C ASP A 77 6.60 11.78 16.68
N TRP A 78 5.80 10.98 15.98
CA TRP A 78 6.23 9.72 15.34
C TRP A 78 6.95 9.90 14.00
N SER A 79 6.83 11.06 13.34
CA SER A 79 7.48 11.33 12.05
C SER A 79 9.00 11.48 12.18
N THR A 80 9.48 11.77 13.39
CA THR A 80 10.88 12.09 13.70
C THR A 80 11.86 10.92 13.52
N SER A 81 11.37 9.70 13.26
CA SER A 81 12.16 8.46 13.27
C SER A 81 12.39 7.83 11.88
N LEU A 82 11.63 8.23 10.85
CA LEU A 82 11.52 7.47 9.60
C LEU A 82 12.09 8.15 8.34
N LEU A 83 13.30 8.73 8.42
CA LEU A 83 14.17 9.17 7.29
C LEU A 83 14.21 10.69 7.01
N SER A 84 15.18 11.41 7.58
CA SER A 84 16.03 12.45 6.93
C SER A 84 16.34 13.66 7.82
N ASP A 85 17.58 14.12 7.66
CA ASP A 85 18.27 15.28 8.21
C ASP A 85 17.68 16.66 7.77
N ASN A 86 16.40 16.71 7.38
CA ASN A 86 15.72 17.93 6.94
C ASN A 86 14.57 18.26 7.90
N ASP A 87 14.77 19.31 8.69
CA ASP A 87 13.99 19.82 9.83
C ASP A 87 12.50 20.20 9.55
N HIS A 88 11.97 19.83 8.39
CA HIS A 88 10.58 20.12 7.97
C HIS A 88 9.70 18.88 7.77
N GLN A 89 10.25 17.67 7.84
CA GLN A 89 9.51 16.43 7.51
C GLN A 89 8.55 15.90 8.59
N GLY A 90 8.20 16.73 9.57
CA GLY A 90 7.27 16.36 10.63
C GLY A 90 6.23 17.41 10.96
N VAL A 91 6.19 18.54 10.25
CA VAL A 91 5.26 19.63 10.54
C VAL A 91 4.08 19.57 9.58
N ILE A 92 2.90 19.32 10.12
CA ILE A 92 1.65 19.28 9.36
C ILE A 92 0.81 20.53 9.63
N SER A 93 0.23 21.10 8.58
CA SER A 93 -0.72 22.21 8.72
C SER A 93 -2.08 21.68 9.15
N MET A 94 -2.72 22.39 10.07
CA MET A 94 -4.00 22.00 10.66
C MET A 94 -5.08 23.01 10.30
N SER A 95 -6.28 22.53 9.99
CA SER A 95 -7.48 23.35 9.91
C SER A 95 -7.89 23.87 11.29
N GLN A 96 -8.74 24.89 11.32
CA GLN A 96 -9.34 25.40 12.56
C GLN A 96 -10.16 24.31 13.31
N GLU A 97 -10.65 23.31 12.58
CA GLU A 97 -11.40 22.18 13.11
C GLU A 97 -10.51 21.04 13.66
N GLY A 98 -9.18 21.19 13.54
CA GLY A 98 -8.21 20.24 14.08
C GLY A 98 -7.92 19.04 13.18
N TRP A 99 -8.05 19.23 11.86
CA TRP A 99 -7.75 18.20 10.86
C TRP A 99 -6.57 18.59 9.98
N PRO A 100 -5.70 17.63 9.61
CA PRO A 100 -4.65 17.83 8.62
C PRO A 100 -5.15 18.43 7.30
N ILE A 101 -4.47 19.47 6.84
CA ILE A 101 -4.75 20.10 5.55
C ILE A 101 -3.51 20.09 4.65
N VAL A 102 -3.76 20.19 3.34
CA VAL A 102 -2.73 20.36 2.33
C VAL A 102 -2.41 21.85 2.16
N VAL A 103 -1.13 22.18 1.97
CA VAL A 103 -0.69 23.56 1.69
C VAL A 103 -0.96 23.96 0.23
N GLY A 104 -1.00 22.97 -0.68
CA GLY A 104 -1.43 23.13 -2.07
C GLY A 104 -2.62 22.21 -2.38
N ALA A 105 -3.71 22.75 -2.93
CA ALA A 105 -4.87 21.97 -3.38
C ALA A 105 -4.59 21.29 -4.74
N ASP A 106 -3.55 20.47 -4.76
CA ASP A 106 -3.08 19.73 -5.91
C ASP A 106 -2.80 18.25 -5.58
N ILE A 107 -2.54 17.47 -6.63
CA ILE A 107 -2.27 16.03 -6.50
C ILE A 107 -1.00 15.82 -5.66
N VAL A 108 0.00 16.72 -5.79
CA VAL A 108 1.25 16.66 -5.04
C VAL A 108 0.99 16.83 -3.55
N GLY A 109 0.18 17.81 -3.15
CA GLY A 109 -0.21 18.03 -1.76
C GLY A 109 -0.94 16.84 -1.14
N CYS A 110 -1.85 16.19 -1.87
CA CYS A 110 -2.51 14.97 -1.36
C CYS A 110 -1.52 13.81 -1.18
N LYS A 111 -0.56 13.63 -2.10
CA LYS A 111 0.49 12.62 -1.94
C LYS A 111 1.40 12.90 -0.76
N GLU A 112 1.77 14.16 -0.56
CA GLU A 112 2.59 14.59 0.56
C GLU A 112 1.85 14.35 1.88
N LEU A 113 0.58 14.73 1.96
CA LEU A 113 -0.26 14.48 3.13
C LEU A 113 -0.36 13.00 3.47
N TRP A 114 -0.56 12.15 2.45
CA TRP A 114 -0.55 10.70 2.63
C TRP A 114 0.78 10.22 3.25
N TRP A 115 1.90 10.68 2.69
CA TRP A 115 3.22 10.29 3.17
C TRP A 115 3.50 10.81 4.59
N GLN A 116 3.10 12.03 4.93
CA GLN A 116 3.26 12.59 6.28
C GLN A 116 2.45 11.83 7.33
N LEU A 117 1.23 11.38 6.99
CA LEU A 117 0.37 10.65 7.92
C LEU A 117 0.74 9.16 8.02
N LEU A 118 1.04 8.51 6.90
CA LEU A 118 1.20 7.06 6.82
C LEU A 118 2.65 6.61 6.64
N GLY A 119 3.60 7.51 6.38
CA GLY A 119 5.02 7.19 6.18
C GLY A 119 5.29 6.31 4.95
N SER A 120 4.27 5.92 4.18
CA SER A 120 4.37 5.11 2.97
C SER A 120 4.16 5.97 1.73
N ARG A 121 4.85 5.66 0.63
CA ARG A 121 4.64 6.35 -0.65
C ARG A 121 3.47 5.72 -1.38
N VAL A 122 2.62 6.57 -1.96
CA VAL A 122 1.43 6.16 -2.73
C VAL A 122 1.82 5.29 -3.93
N GLU A 123 2.96 5.59 -4.56
CA GLU A 123 3.50 4.85 -5.71
C GLU A 123 3.92 3.43 -5.33
N ALA A 124 4.48 3.24 -4.13
CA ALA A 124 4.88 1.93 -3.64
C ALA A 124 3.66 1.02 -3.39
N ALA A 125 2.52 1.62 -3.05
CA ALA A 125 1.26 0.92 -2.83
C ALA A 125 0.41 0.74 -4.11
N GLN A 126 0.91 1.16 -5.27
CA GLN A 126 0.17 1.12 -6.54
C GLN A 126 -1.17 1.87 -6.50
N ILE A 127 -1.23 2.95 -5.71
CA ILE A 127 -2.42 3.77 -5.55
C ILE A 127 -2.34 4.96 -6.51
N THR A 128 -3.47 5.33 -7.11
CA THR A 128 -3.63 6.55 -7.92
C THR A 128 -4.28 7.64 -7.08
N THR A 129 -3.71 8.84 -7.07
CA THR A 129 -4.25 9.99 -6.34
C THR A 129 -5.06 10.87 -7.27
N GLU A 130 -6.31 11.14 -6.91
CA GLU A 130 -7.19 12.10 -7.56
C GLU A 130 -7.55 13.22 -6.56
N ILE A 131 -7.66 14.45 -7.03
CA ILE A 131 -8.13 15.57 -6.22
C ILE A 131 -9.41 16.16 -6.78
N SER A 132 -10.43 16.29 -5.94
CA SER A 132 -11.66 17.02 -6.26
C SER A 132 -11.54 18.42 -5.69
N ARG A 133 -11.04 19.39 -6.50
CA ARG A 133 -10.83 20.79 -6.07
C ARG A 133 -12.10 21.45 -5.55
N GLU A 134 -13.26 21.11 -6.12
CA GLU A 134 -14.55 21.66 -5.68
C GLU A 134 -14.96 21.20 -4.28
N ARG A 135 -14.50 20.01 -3.86
CA ARG A 135 -14.94 19.39 -2.60
C ARG A 135 -13.85 19.33 -1.53
N ASN A 136 -12.63 19.79 -1.83
CA ASN A 136 -11.46 19.67 -0.96
C ASN A 136 -11.29 18.23 -0.43
N VAL A 137 -11.35 17.27 -1.36
CA VAL A 137 -11.21 15.84 -1.06
C VAL A 137 -9.98 15.29 -1.76
N CYS A 138 -9.11 14.64 -0.99
CA CYS A 138 -8.05 13.77 -1.50
C CYS A 138 -8.60 12.35 -1.66
N SER A 139 -8.62 11.84 -2.89
CA SER A 139 -9.07 10.48 -3.19
C SER A 139 -7.87 9.61 -3.59
N TYR A 140 -7.80 8.43 -2.99
CA TYR A 140 -6.75 7.43 -3.16
C TYR A 140 -7.39 6.17 -3.70
N ILE A 141 -7.04 5.77 -4.91
CA ILE A 141 -7.70 4.68 -5.64
C ILE A 141 -6.71 3.54 -5.84
N ALA A 142 -7.04 2.35 -5.34
CA ALA A 142 -6.24 1.15 -5.56
C ALA A 142 -6.52 0.55 -6.94
N LYS A 143 -5.63 -0.33 -7.42
CA LYS A 143 -5.76 -0.98 -8.73
C LYS A 143 -7.03 -1.82 -8.89
N ASN A 144 -7.55 -2.38 -7.80
CA ASN A 144 -8.81 -3.12 -7.80
C ASN A 144 -10.04 -2.21 -7.95
N GLY A 145 -9.86 -0.88 -7.90
CA GLY A 145 -10.92 0.12 -8.01
C GLY A 145 -11.49 0.58 -6.68
N ASP A 146 -11.00 0.04 -5.55
CA ASP A 146 -11.38 0.56 -4.24
C ASP A 146 -10.89 1.99 -4.07
N ARG A 147 -11.70 2.83 -3.44
CA ARG A 147 -11.43 4.26 -3.26
C ARG A 147 -11.51 4.63 -1.79
N LEU A 148 -10.44 5.26 -1.32
CA LEU A 148 -10.34 5.89 -0.02
C LEU A 148 -10.36 7.41 -0.20
N SER A 149 -11.32 8.10 0.39
CA SER A 149 -11.48 9.55 0.26
C SER A 149 -11.34 10.23 1.60
N TYR A 150 -10.47 11.23 1.68
CA TYR A 150 -10.25 12.06 2.86
C TYR A 150 -10.77 13.46 2.63
N GLN A 151 -11.71 13.90 3.47
CA GLN A 151 -12.26 15.26 3.44
C GLN A 151 -11.40 16.19 4.30
N LEU A 152 -10.75 17.17 3.66
CA LEU A 152 -9.82 18.09 4.34
C LEU A 152 -10.52 19.02 5.35
N THR A 153 -11.82 19.26 5.19
CA THR A 153 -12.60 20.16 6.05
C THR A 153 -13.13 19.47 7.31
N SER A 154 -13.59 18.22 7.19
CA SER A 154 -14.27 17.50 8.26
C SER A 154 -13.42 16.41 8.90
N GLY A 155 -12.27 16.09 8.30
CA GLY A 155 -11.46 14.93 8.66
C GLY A 155 -12.11 13.58 8.38
N ARG A 156 -13.29 13.55 7.74
CA ARG A 156 -14.00 12.32 7.44
C ARG A 156 -13.20 11.50 6.43
N VAL A 157 -13.04 10.23 6.75
CA VAL A 157 -12.48 9.23 5.87
C VAL A 157 -13.62 8.33 5.36
N ILE A 158 -13.71 8.14 4.05
CA ILE A 158 -14.73 7.33 3.39
C ILE A 158 -14.03 6.25 2.58
N PHE A 159 -14.38 4.99 2.82
CA PHE A 159 -13.89 3.84 2.05
C PHE A 159 -15.03 3.28 1.20
N LEU A 160 -14.81 3.19 -0.11
CA LEU A 160 -15.73 2.64 -1.09
C LEU A 160 -15.07 1.46 -1.78
N THR A 161 -15.73 0.31 -1.79
CA THR A 161 -15.30 -0.86 -2.55
C THR A 161 -15.94 -0.84 -3.93
N LYS A 162 -15.21 -1.30 -4.95
CA LYS A 162 -15.80 -1.54 -6.27
C LYS A 162 -16.58 -2.86 -6.21
N GLU A 163 -17.90 -2.79 -6.38
CA GLU A 163 -18.77 -3.98 -6.53
C GLU A 163 -18.54 -4.68 -7.87
#